data_AF-A0A2V5XZM6-F1
#
_entry.id   AF-A0A2V5XZM6-F1
#
_cell.length_a   1.000
_cell.length_b   1.000
_cell.length_c   1.000
_cell.angle_alpha   90.00
_cell.angle_beta   90.00
_cell.angle_gamma   90.00
#
_symmetry.space_group_name_H-M   'P 1'
#
loop_
_entity.id
_entity.type
_entity.pdbx_description
1 polymer ?
#
loop_
_entity_poly.entity_id
_entity_poly.type
_entity_poly.pdbx_seq_one_letter_code
_entity_poly.pdbx_strand_id
1 'polypeptide(L)' 'MVFPDLDVVLAPKPGLLVAFPSNHKFVHAVPNLLSGKRYSLPIWFTVNPTKAMQL' A
#
# COMPACT_ATOMS: atom_id res chain seq x y z
N MET A 1 4.66 5.01 3.84
CA MET A 1 3.25 4.95 3.44
C MET A 1 2.53 6.01 4.23
N VAL A 2 1.71 6.84 3.60
CA VAL A 2 0.93 7.87 4.31
C VAL A 2 -0.55 7.66 3.99
N PHE A 3 -1.40 7.70 5.01
CA PHE A 3 -2.86 7.74 4.91
C PHE A 3 -3.32 9.10 5.46
N PRO A 4 -3.44 10.14 4.62
CA PRO A 4 -3.65 11.51 5.08
C PRO A 4 -4.98 11.67 5.83
N ASP A 5 -6.05 11.06 5.32
CA ASP A 5 -7.39 11.17 5.91
C ASP A 5 -7.52 10.46 7.27
N LEU A 6 -6.54 9.61 7.61
CA LEU A 6 -6.47 8.86 8.86
C LEU A 6 -5.41 9.39 9.82
N ASP A 7 -4.65 10.42 9.42
CA ASP A 7 -3.49 10.94 10.14
C ASP A 7 -2.46 9.85 10.51
N VAL A 8 -2.21 8.92 9.56
CA VAL A 8 -1.26 7.81 9.76
C VAL A 8 -0.06 7.94 8.83
N VAL A 9 1.14 7.92 9.44
CA VAL A 9 2.42 7.86 8.73
C VAL A 9 3.21 6.63 9.15
N LEU A 10 3.54 5.78 8.18
CA LEU A 10 4.36 4.58 8.39
C LEU A 10 5.73 4.75 7.72
N ALA A 11 6.78 4.73 8.55
CA ALA A 11 8.16 4.67 8.09
C ALA A 11 8.47 3.28 7.51
N PRO A 12 9.06 3.19 6.31
CA PRO A 12 9.39 1.91 5.70
C PRO A 12 10.48 1.19 6.52
N LYS A 13 10.29 -0.11 6.75
CA LYS A 13 11.29 -1.00 7.36
C LYS A 13 11.41 -2.26 6.49
N PRO A 14 12.63 -2.79 6.25
CA PRO A 14 12.78 -4.07 5.55
C PRO A 14 11.92 -5.15 6.20
N GLY A 15 11.17 -5.90 5.38
CA GLY A 15 10.26 -6.96 5.86
C GLY A 15 8.92 -6.48 6.42
N LEU A 16 8.66 -5.18 6.53
CA LEU A 16 7.36 -4.67 6.98
C LEU A 16 6.28 -4.90 5.91
N LEU A 17 5.25 -5.65 6.27
CA LEU A 17 4.01 -5.78 5.51
C LEU A 17 2.97 -4.78 6.02
N VAL A 18 2.37 -4.02 5.10
CA VAL A 18 1.22 -3.16 5.38
C VAL A 18 0.04 -3.66 4.56
N ALA A 19 -1.01 -4.13 5.23
CA ALA A 19 -2.22 -4.65 4.59
C ALA A 19 -3.44 -3.83 5.05
N PHE A 20 -4.28 -3.44 4.09
CA PHE A 20 -5.48 -2.63 4.33
C PHE A 20 -6.52 -2.88 3.22
N PRO A 21 -7.83 -2.66 3.49
CA PRO A 21 -8.85 -2.74 2.45
C PRO A 21 -8.64 -1.70 1.34
N SER A 22 -8.67 -2.14 0.08
CA SER A 22 -8.60 -1.23 -1.07
C SER A 22 -9.95 -0.56 -1.34
N ASN A 23 -10.25 0.51 -0.59
CA ASN A 23 -11.44 1.34 -0.79
C ASN A 23 -11.16 2.81 -0.42
N HIS A 24 -12.15 3.68 -0.66
CA HIS A 24 -12.04 5.13 -0.47
C HIS A 24 -11.73 5.58 0.97
N LYS A 25 -11.88 4.72 1.98
CA LYS A 25 -11.54 5.06 3.38
C LYS A 25 -10.03 4.96 3.65
N PHE A 26 -9.28 4.34 2.74
CA PHE A 26 -7.84 4.11 2.86
C PHE A 26 -7.10 4.78 1.70
N VAL A 27 -7.46 6.03 1.39
CA VAL A 27 -6.65 6.86 0.48
C VAL A 27 -5.23 6.90 1.01
N HIS A 28 -4.28 6.60 0.14
CA HIS A 28 -2.89 6.50 0.53
C HIS A 28 -1.96 7.02 -0.55
N ALA A 29 -0.81 7.50 -0.09
CA ALA A 29 0.24 8.01 -0.94
C ALA A 29 1.59 7.40 -0.56
N VAL A 30 2.46 7.34 -1.56
CA VAL A 30 3.85 6.97 -1.41
C VAL A 30 4.68 8.25 -1.50
N PRO A 31 5.28 8.73 -0.39
CA PRO A 31 6.12 9.93 -0.44
C PRO A 31 7.31 9.75 -1.38
N ASN A 32 7.72 10.86 -1.99
CA ASN A 32 8.93 10.95 -2.82
C ASN A 32 10.16 10.50 -2.03
N LEU A 33 11.05 9.77 -2.72
CA LEU A 33 12.32 9.36 -2.14
C LEU A 33 13.34 10.48 -2.33
N LEU A 34 13.92 10.99 -1.23
CA LEU A 34 14.92 12.05 -1.29
C LEU A 34 16.33 11.51 -1.58
N SER A 35 16.61 10.25 -1.23
CA SER A 35 17.90 9.59 -1.47
C SER A 35 17.81 8.06 -1.41
N GLY A 36 18.78 7.38 -2.03
CA GLY A 36 18.88 5.91 -2.03
C GLY A 36 17.94 5.21 -3.02
N LYS A 37 17.62 3.94 -2.75
CA LYS A 37 16.66 3.14 -3.53
C LYS A 37 15.66 2.48 -2.58
N ARG A 38 14.40 2.40 -3.00
CA ARG A 38 13.32 1.72 -2.27
C ARG A 38 12.68 0.68 -3.18
N TYR A 39 12.55 -0.54 -2.68
CA TYR A 39 11.86 -1.64 -3.35
C TYR A 39 10.62 -2.02 -2.53
N SER A 40 9.54 -2.36 -3.22
CA SER A 40 8.29 -2.83 -2.61
C SER A 40 7.62 -3.83 -3.53
N LEU A 41 6.89 -4.78 -2.94
CA LEU A 41 6.08 -5.76 -3.66
C LEU A 41 4.59 -5.46 -3.39
N PRO A 42 3.88 -4.73 -4.28
CA PRO A 42 2.44 -4.55 -4.12
C PRO A 42 1.70 -5.84 -4.48
N ILE A 43 0.72 -6.20 -3.66
CA ILE A 43 -0.14 -7.36 -3.89
C ILE A 43 -1.58 -6.92 -3.70
N TRP A 44 -2.43 -7.16 -4.70
CA TRP A 44 -3.87 -6.95 -4.60
C TRP A 44 -4.57 -8.27 -4.39
N PHE A 45 -5.34 -8.35 -3.30
CA PHE A 45 -6.18 -9.50 -3.00
C PHE A 45 -7.63 -9.19 -3.36
N THR A 46 -8.35 -10.23 -3.77
CA THR A 46 -9.81 -10.20 -3.93
C THR A 46 -10.39 -11.43 -3.24
N VAL A 47 -11.49 -11.23 -2.51
CA VAL A 47 -12.29 -12.34 -1.97
C VAL A 47 -13.23 -12.91 -3.03
N ASN A 48 -13.43 -12.20 -4.14
CA ASN A 48 -14.15 -12.70 -5.29
C ASN A 48 -13.18 -13.43 -6.23
N PRO A 49 -13.22 -14.77 -6.32
CA PRO A 49 -12.32 -15.54 -7.17
C PRO A 49 -12.46 -15.21 -8.66
N THR A 50 -13.63 -14.77 -9.12
CA THR A 50 -13.84 -14.44 -10.54
C THR A 50 -13.08 -13.19 -10.98
N LYS A 51 -12.62 -12.38 -10.02
CA LYS A 51 -11.82 -11.16 -10.27
C LYS A 51 -10.32 -11.38 -10.07
N ALA A 52 -9.89 -12.55 -9.61
CA ALA A 52 -8.49 -12.80 -9.22
C ALA A 52 -7.51 -12.86 -10.41
N MET A 53 -8.00 -13.02 -11.64
CA MET A 53 -7.18 -13.15 -12.85
C MET A 53 -7.61 -12.22 -13.98
N GLN A 54 -8.34 -11.15 -13.69
CA GLN A 54 -8.68 -10.17 -14.71
C GLN A 54 -7.46 -9.28 -14.96
N LEU A 55 -6.88 -9.39 -16.16
CA LEU A 55 -5.81 -8.55 -16.70
C LEU A 55 -6.39 -7.27 -17.31
#